data_AF-A0A944CZF1-F1
#
_entry.id   AF-A0A944CZF1-F1
#
_cell.length_a   1.000
_cell.length_b   1.000
_cell.length_c   1.000
_cell.angle_alpha   90.00
_cell.angle_beta   90.00
_cell.angle_gamma   90.00
#
_symmetry.space_group_name_H-M   'P 1'
#
loop_
_entity.id
_entity.type
_entity.pdbx_description
1 polymer ?
#
loop_
_entity_poly.entity_id
_entity_poly.type
_entity_poly.pdbx_seq_one_letter_code
_entity_poly.pdbx_strand_id
1 'polypeptide(L)'
;MLNLANIQTLAQEYSPQELFAALVWQRRFNEFNGEEVVRDLSQHSHLWASFLFTKPIFAPDENGLSFGGLVDTLLAMANYRPMPESSIIHFVAYPGDTLYILTENQDSIVSQLLDLGKKWRADSVDITDGNNEEYGLRLGRQLRMRLEAGLEGESLWQQRDAVVITYWWD
;
A
#
# COMPACT_ATOMS: atom_id res chain seq x y z
N MET A 1 -24.35 -10.85 5.99
CA MET A 1 -23.84 -10.44 7.31
C MET A 1 -22.39 -10.87 7.37
N LEU A 2 -21.48 -9.95 7.68
CA LEU A 2 -20.03 -10.23 7.76
C LEU A 2 -19.75 -11.32 8.81
N ASN A 3 -19.13 -12.43 8.40
CA ASN A 3 -18.71 -13.46 9.36
C ASN A 3 -17.37 -13.03 9.98
N LEU A 4 -17.48 -12.22 11.04
CA LEU A 4 -16.35 -11.64 11.77
C LEU A 4 -15.38 -12.72 12.27
N ALA A 5 -15.89 -13.88 12.71
CA ALA A 5 -15.07 -14.97 13.23
C ALA A 5 -14.15 -15.55 12.14
N ASN A 6 -14.66 -15.77 10.93
CA ASN A 6 -13.84 -16.25 9.81
C ASN A 6 -12.77 -15.22 9.39
N ILE A 7 -13.11 -13.93 9.39
CA ILE A 7 -12.15 -12.86 9.10
C ILE A 7 -11.04 -12.82 10.16
N GLN A 8 -11.41 -12.96 11.43
CA GLN A 8 -10.45 -13.01 12.54
C GLN A 8 -9.53 -14.23 12.44
N THR A 9 -10.06 -15.40 12.07
CA THR A 9 -9.23 -16.61 11.86
C THR A 9 -8.25 -16.44 10.69
N LEU A 10 -8.69 -15.92 9.54
CA LEU A 10 -7.78 -15.67 8.41
C LEU A 10 -6.73 -14.58 8.73
N ALA A 11 -7.12 -13.55 9.49
CA ALA A 11 -6.21 -12.51 9.95
C ALA A 11 -5.18 -12.99 11.00
N GLN A 12 -5.37 -14.17 11.59
CA GLN A 12 -4.37 -14.81 12.46
C GLN A 12 -3.28 -15.54 11.66
N GLU A 13 -3.55 -15.90 10.40
CA GLU A 13 -2.62 -16.65 9.55
C GLU A 13 -1.70 -15.75 8.71
N TYR A 14 -2.13 -14.51 8.44
CA TYR A 14 -1.39 -13.58 7.58
C TYR A 14 -1.29 -12.20 8.20
N SER A 15 -0.10 -11.63 8.17
CA SER A 15 0.14 -10.24 8.51
C SER A 15 -0.55 -9.31 7.50
N PRO A 16 -0.88 -8.07 7.89
CA PRO A 16 -1.39 -7.06 6.95
C PRO A 16 -0.49 -6.86 5.71
N GLN A 17 0.83 -6.98 5.88
CA GLN A 17 1.80 -6.83 4.78
C GLN A 17 1.72 -7.99 3.79
N GLU A 18 1.52 -9.22 4.25
CA GLU A 18 1.31 -10.38 3.37
C GLU A 18 0.01 -10.25 2.57
N LEU A 19 -1.04 -9.72 3.19
CA LEU A 19 -2.29 -9.44 2.49
C LEU A 19 -2.10 -8.36 1.41
N PHE A 20 -1.43 -7.26 1.71
CA PHE A 20 -1.12 -6.24 0.70
C PHE A 20 -0.17 -6.75 -0.38
N ALA A 21 0.83 -7.56 -0.04
CA ALA A 21 1.71 -8.21 -1.03
C ALA A 21 0.89 -9.07 -2.00
N ALA A 22 -0.08 -9.84 -1.50
CA ALA A 22 -0.98 -10.63 -2.36
C ALA A 22 -1.82 -9.75 -3.29
N LEU A 23 -2.32 -8.60 -2.81
CA LEU A 23 -3.06 -7.64 -3.62
C LEU A 23 -2.18 -7.01 -4.70
N VAL A 24 -0.94 -6.62 -4.38
CA VAL A 24 0.05 -6.12 -5.34
C VAL A 24 0.35 -7.19 -6.38
N TRP A 25 0.67 -8.42 -5.95
CA TRP A 25 1.06 -9.54 -6.82
C TRP A 25 0.03 -9.84 -7.91
N GLN A 26 -1.26 -9.77 -7.56
CA GLN A 26 -2.36 -10.08 -8.48
C GLN A 26 -2.56 -9.00 -9.55
N ARG A 27 -1.97 -7.82 -9.41
CA ARG A 27 -2.23 -6.67 -10.26
C ARG A 27 -1.27 -6.64 -11.45
N ARG A 28 -1.87 -6.45 -12.62
CA ARG A 28 -1.19 -6.24 -13.90
C ARG A 28 -2.01 -5.22 -14.67
N PHE A 29 -1.40 -4.11 -15.03
CA PHE A 29 -2.01 -3.05 -15.83
C PHE A 29 -0.88 -2.21 -16.43
N ASN A 30 -1.09 -1.66 -17.63
CA ASN A 30 -0.08 -0.88 -18.34
C ASN A 30 1.31 -1.57 -18.32
N GLU A 31 2.32 -0.89 -17.79
CA GLU A 31 3.66 -1.45 -17.60
C GLU A 31 3.92 -1.98 -16.18
N PHE A 32 2.93 -1.88 -15.29
CA PHE A 32 3.00 -2.35 -13.91
C PHE A 32 3.00 -3.89 -13.84
N ASN A 33 3.99 -4.43 -13.13
CA ASN A 33 4.13 -5.85 -12.86
C ASN A 33 4.21 -6.12 -11.35
N GLY A 34 3.07 -6.46 -10.75
CA GLY A 34 2.98 -6.67 -9.31
C GLY A 34 3.86 -7.80 -8.77
N GLU A 35 4.06 -8.87 -9.55
CA GLU A 35 4.94 -9.99 -9.17
C GLU A 35 6.42 -9.52 -9.05
N GLU A 36 6.86 -8.66 -9.96
CA GLU A 36 8.21 -8.10 -9.89
C GLU A 36 8.38 -7.17 -8.68
N VAL A 37 7.40 -6.31 -8.42
CA VAL A 37 7.39 -5.39 -7.27
C VAL A 37 7.49 -6.18 -5.96
N VAL A 38 6.65 -7.19 -5.76
CA VAL A 38 6.66 -7.98 -4.52
C VAL A 38 7.96 -8.78 -4.37
N ARG A 39 8.47 -9.36 -5.45
CA ARG A 39 9.78 -10.05 -5.43
C ARG A 39 10.89 -9.09 -5.00
N ASP A 40 10.93 -7.88 -5.55
CA ASP A 40 11.94 -6.90 -5.17
C ASP A 40 11.78 -6.43 -3.72
N LEU A 41 10.55 -6.15 -3.27
CA LEU A 41 10.28 -5.78 -1.87
C LEU A 41 10.72 -6.87 -0.89
N SER A 42 10.46 -8.14 -1.19
CA SER A 42 10.88 -9.27 -0.35
C SER A 42 12.40 -9.45 -0.29
N GLN A 43 13.13 -9.13 -1.37
CA GLN A 43 14.58 -9.20 -1.42
C GLN A 43 15.25 -8.01 -0.72
N HIS A 44 14.55 -6.88 -0.61
CA HIS A 44 15.06 -5.63 -0.03
C HIS A 44 14.26 -5.20 1.21
N SER A 45 13.89 -6.15 2.07
CA SER A 45 13.13 -5.89 3.30
C SER A 45 13.79 -4.90 4.27
N HIS A 46 15.11 -4.69 4.15
CA HIS A 46 15.83 -3.69 4.94
C HIS A 46 15.61 -2.24 4.46
N LEU A 47 15.07 -2.04 3.25
CA LEU A 47 14.80 -0.71 2.70
C LEU A 47 13.44 -0.15 3.15
N TRP A 48 12.58 -0.94 3.78
CA TRP A 48 11.23 -0.50 4.13
C TRP A 48 10.79 -1.06 5.47
N ALA A 49 9.97 -0.29 6.18
CA ALA A 49 9.35 -0.68 7.44
C ALA A 49 7.94 -1.23 7.23
N SER A 50 7.19 -0.59 6.33
CA SER A 50 5.82 -0.95 5.99
C SER A 50 5.50 -0.45 4.58
N PHE A 51 4.56 -1.09 3.89
CA PHE A 51 4.01 -0.56 2.65
C PHE A 51 2.49 -0.66 2.60
N LEU A 52 1.91 0.10 1.68
CA LEU A 52 0.48 0.13 1.38
C LEU A 52 0.29 0.26 -0.12
N PHE A 53 -0.54 -0.60 -0.71
CA PHE A 53 -0.92 -0.47 -2.12
C PHE A 53 -2.41 -0.20 -2.22
N THR A 54 -2.81 0.95 -2.75
CA THR A 54 -4.21 1.40 -2.81
C THR A 54 -4.37 2.43 -3.92
N LYS A 55 -5.55 3.05 -4.02
CA LYS A 55 -5.79 4.21 -4.88
C LYS A 55 -4.94 5.40 -4.44
N PRO A 56 -4.71 6.39 -5.32
CA PRO A 56 -3.97 7.55 -4.91
C PRO A 56 -4.83 8.34 -3.93
N ILE A 57 -4.20 8.84 -2.87
CA ILE A 57 -4.90 9.58 -1.82
C ILE A 57 -5.05 11.02 -2.32
N PHE A 58 -6.06 11.27 -3.15
CA PHE A 58 -6.50 12.61 -3.53
C PHE A 58 -7.78 12.97 -2.75
N ALA A 59 -7.83 14.18 -2.18
CA ALA A 59 -8.92 14.68 -1.34
C ALA A 59 -10.30 14.64 -2.05
N PRO A 60 -11.45 14.51 -1.32
CA PRO A 60 -11.72 15.09 0.00
C PRO A 60 -12.24 14.05 1.01
N ASP A 61 -11.34 13.30 1.62
CA ASP A 61 -11.70 12.46 2.75
C ASP A 61 -10.67 12.62 3.87
N GLU A 62 -10.70 13.77 4.53
CA GLU A 62 -9.80 14.11 5.64
C GLU A 62 -9.93 13.16 6.84
N ASN A 63 -11.05 12.42 6.93
CA ASN A 63 -11.31 11.44 7.99
C ASN A 63 -10.93 10.01 7.57
N GLY A 64 -10.89 9.76 6.27
CA GLY A 64 -10.82 8.41 5.73
C GLY A 64 -9.77 8.14 4.67
N LEU A 65 -8.93 9.08 4.19
CA LEU A 65 -7.83 8.87 3.22
C LEU A 65 -8.16 7.86 2.08
N SER A 66 -9.43 7.67 1.71
CA SER A 66 -9.95 6.56 0.88
C SER A 66 -9.93 5.13 1.47
N PHE A 67 -9.46 4.90 2.71
CA PHE A 67 -9.53 3.62 3.43
C PHE A 67 -10.95 3.07 3.62
N GLY A 68 -11.97 3.93 3.74
CA GLY A 68 -13.36 3.46 3.76
C GLY A 68 -13.71 2.68 2.48
N GLY A 69 -13.34 3.24 1.33
CA GLY A 69 -13.48 2.58 0.03
C GLY A 69 -12.60 1.33 -0.09
N LEU A 70 -11.42 1.32 0.54
CA LEU A 70 -10.58 0.12 0.62
C LEU A 70 -11.29 -1.01 1.37
N VAL A 71 -11.82 -0.75 2.56
CA VAL A 71 -12.53 -1.75 3.36
C VAL A 71 -13.75 -2.27 2.58
N ASP A 72 -14.57 -1.39 2.03
CA ASP A 72 -15.73 -1.79 1.22
C ASP A 72 -15.34 -2.64 0.00
N THR A 73 -14.22 -2.31 -0.65
CA THR A 73 -13.67 -3.10 -1.76
C THR A 73 -13.23 -4.49 -1.30
N LEU A 74 -12.46 -4.59 -0.22
CA LEU A 74 -12.01 -5.86 0.34
C LEU A 74 -13.20 -6.72 0.78
N LEU A 75 -14.22 -6.10 1.35
CA LEU A 75 -15.49 -6.75 1.69
C LEU A 75 -16.23 -7.25 0.46
N ALA A 76 -16.30 -6.46 -0.61
CA ALA A 76 -16.92 -6.88 -1.86
C ALA A 76 -16.15 -8.06 -2.49
N MET A 77 -14.82 -8.03 -2.49
CA MET A 77 -13.97 -9.13 -2.95
C MET A 77 -14.16 -10.39 -2.12
N ALA A 78 -14.18 -10.29 -0.79
CA ALA A 78 -14.35 -11.44 0.11
C ALA A 78 -15.74 -12.09 0.01
N ASN A 79 -16.77 -11.29 -0.29
CA ASN A 79 -18.13 -11.77 -0.48
C ASN A 79 -18.44 -12.18 -1.94
N TYR A 80 -17.48 -12.04 -2.86
CA TYR A 80 -17.66 -12.43 -4.25
C TYR A 80 -17.86 -13.95 -4.34
N ARG A 81 -18.99 -14.37 -4.92
CA ARG A 81 -19.25 -15.78 -5.19
C ARG A 81 -18.67 -16.14 -6.55
N PRO A 82 -17.95 -17.28 -6.67
CA PRO A 82 -17.44 -17.73 -7.95
C PRO A 82 -18.58 -17.83 -8.96
N MET A 83 -18.48 -17.04 -10.04
CA MET A 83 -19.40 -17.13 -11.15
C MET A 83 -18.94 -18.22 -12.14
N PRO A 84 -19.86 -18.83 -12.90
CA PRO A 84 -19.50 -19.74 -13.98
C PRO A 84 -18.57 -19.03 -14.99
N GLU A 85 -17.59 -19.75 -15.54
CA GLU A 85 -16.63 -19.24 -16.54
C GLU A 85 -17.30 -18.58 -17.77
N SER A 86 -18.58 -18.90 -18.04
CA SER A 86 -19.39 -18.30 -19.10
C SER A 86 -19.88 -16.87 -18.79
N SER A 87 -19.61 -16.35 -17.60
CA SER A 87 -20.11 -15.04 -17.16
C SER A 87 -19.32 -13.93 -17.83
N ILE A 88 -20.00 -12.94 -18.38
CA ILE A 88 -19.34 -11.81 -19.07
C ILE A 88 -18.66 -10.87 -18.05
N ILE A 89 -19.07 -10.92 -16.78
CA ILE A 89 -18.59 -10.06 -15.70
C ILE A 89 -17.88 -10.94 -14.66
N HIS A 90 -16.55 -10.98 -14.72
CA HIS A 90 -15.70 -11.66 -13.74
C HIS A 90 -15.03 -10.63 -12.82
N PHE A 91 -15.21 -10.82 -11.50
CA PHE A 91 -14.51 -10.17 -10.37
C PHE A 91 -14.57 -8.65 -10.19
N VAL A 92 -14.60 -8.25 -8.91
CA VAL A 92 -14.18 -6.90 -8.46
C VAL A 92 -12.66 -6.93 -8.36
N ALA A 93 -11.96 -6.49 -9.40
CA ALA A 93 -10.51 -6.36 -9.33
C ALA A 93 -10.14 -5.31 -8.27
N TYR A 94 -9.11 -5.59 -7.46
CA TYR A 94 -8.61 -4.61 -6.51
C TYR A 94 -8.16 -3.34 -7.26
N PRO A 95 -8.73 -2.16 -7.02
CA PRO A 95 -8.55 -1.00 -7.89
C PRO A 95 -7.32 -0.17 -7.52
N GLY A 96 -6.31 -0.76 -6.87
CA GLY A 96 -5.07 -0.08 -6.49
C GLY A 96 -4.14 0.11 -7.68
N ASP A 97 -3.51 1.29 -7.70
CA ASP A 97 -2.59 1.80 -8.72
C ASP A 97 -1.45 2.65 -8.10
N THR A 98 -1.38 2.73 -6.77
CA THR A 98 -0.43 3.57 -6.04
C THR A 98 0.19 2.77 -4.90
N LEU A 99 1.53 2.72 -4.85
CA LEU A 99 2.30 2.09 -3.78
C LEU A 99 2.91 3.15 -2.89
N TYR A 100 2.72 3.03 -1.58
CA TYR A 100 3.35 3.86 -0.56
C TYR A 100 4.30 2.99 0.26
N ILE A 101 5.55 3.43 0.41
CA ILE A 101 6.57 2.77 1.22
C ILE A 101 6.98 3.70 2.35
N LEU A 102 6.82 3.25 3.60
CA LEU A 102 7.39 3.90 4.77
C LEU A 102 8.82 3.42 4.97
N THR A 103 9.75 4.35 5.08
CA THR A 103 11.17 4.05 5.25
C THR A 103 11.87 5.09 6.11
N GLU A 104 13.12 4.82 6.48
CA GLU A 104 13.99 5.76 7.17
C GLU A 104 14.49 6.84 6.21
N ASN A 105 14.58 8.08 6.70
CA ASN A 105 15.11 9.21 5.95
C ASN A 105 16.64 9.15 5.86
N GLN A 106 17.16 8.19 5.09
CA GLN A 106 18.59 8.05 4.79
C GLN A 106 18.81 8.08 3.27
N ASP A 107 19.72 8.94 2.81
CA ASP A 107 20.00 9.14 1.37
C ASP A 107 20.27 7.84 0.61
N SER A 108 21.00 6.89 1.22
CA SER A 108 21.32 5.59 0.62
C SER A 108 20.11 4.69 0.45
N ILE A 109 19.15 4.74 1.38
CA ILE A 109 17.91 3.97 1.33
C ILE A 109 16.96 4.61 0.30
N VAL A 110 16.78 5.93 0.39
CA VAL A 110 15.95 6.71 -0.53
C VAL A 110 16.43 6.53 -1.97
N SER A 111 17.74 6.63 -2.23
CA SER A 111 18.29 6.45 -3.58
C SER A 111 18.00 5.06 -4.15
N GLN A 112 18.12 3.99 -3.34
CA GLN A 112 17.81 2.63 -3.80
C GLN A 112 16.33 2.45 -4.12
N LEU A 113 15.45 3.03 -3.31
CA LEU A 113 14.01 3.02 -3.55
C LEU A 113 13.62 3.81 -4.81
N LEU A 114 14.27 4.94 -5.07
CA LEU A 114 14.10 5.67 -6.34
C LEU A 114 14.53 4.84 -7.56
N ASP A 115 15.61 4.07 -7.45
CA ASP A 115 16.05 3.18 -8.52
C ASP A 115 15.09 2.00 -8.74
N LEU A 116 14.48 1.49 -7.67
CA LEU A 116 13.38 0.52 -7.78
C LEU A 116 12.16 1.14 -8.48
N GLY A 117 11.81 2.39 -8.20
CA GLY A 117 10.73 3.09 -8.90
C GLY A 117 10.94 3.16 -10.41
N LYS A 118 12.17 3.43 -10.86
CA LYS A 118 12.54 3.39 -12.28
C LYS A 118 12.42 1.98 -12.86
N LYS A 119 12.89 0.97 -12.12
CA LYS A 119 12.79 -0.44 -12.52
C LYS A 119 11.34 -0.87 -12.69
N TRP A 120 10.47 -0.48 -11.76
CA TRP A 120 9.04 -0.76 -11.78
C TRP A 120 8.24 0.15 -12.73
N ARG A 121 8.94 1.08 -13.40
CA ARG A 121 8.36 1.98 -14.39
C ARG A 121 7.18 2.78 -13.83
N ALA A 122 7.32 3.29 -12.62
CA ALA A 122 6.37 4.23 -12.05
C ALA A 122 6.33 5.52 -12.88
N ASP A 123 5.14 6.04 -13.14
CA ASP A 123 4.94 7.29 -13.89
C ASP A 123 5.40 8.49 -13.06
N SER A 124 5.15 8.46 -11.75
CA SER A 124 5.70 9.41 -10.79
C SER A 124 6.22 8.73 -9.53
N VAL A 125 7.25 9.34 -8.95
CA VAL A 125 7.79 8.96 -7.64
C VAL A 125 7.94 10.21 -6.80
N ASP A 126 7.24 10.26 -5.67
CA ASP A 126 7.21 11.41 -4.77
C ASP A 126 7.72 11.04 -3.38
N ILE A 127 8.46 11.94 -2.74
CA ILE A 127 8.98 11.76 -1.38
C ILE A 127 8.27 12.76 -0.46
N THR A 128 7.61 12.26 0.57
CA THR A 128 6.97 13.10 1.59
C THR A 128 7.67 12.95 2.94
N ASP A 129 8.19 14.07 3.44
CA ASP A 129 8.70 14.20 4.80
C ASP A 129 7.66 14.83 5.76
N GLY A 130 7.97 14.86 7.05
CA GLY A 130 7.07 15.38 8.09
C GLY A 130 7.02 16.91 8.20
N ASN A 131 7.86 17.63 7.46
CA ASN A 131 8.11 19.07 7.62
C ASN A 131 7.50 19.94 6.52
N ASN A 132 6.87 19.35 5.49
CA ASN A 132 6.37 20.08 4.33
C ASN A 132 4.87 20.44 4.44
N GLU A 133 4.51 21.71 4.20
CA GLU A 133 3.19 22.28 4.52
C GLU A 133 2.17 22.29 3.36
N GLU A 134 2.51 21.76 2.19
CA GLU A 134 1.59 21.76 1.04
C GLU A 134 0.40 20.81 1.24
N TYR A 135 -0.78 21.16 0.70
CA TYR A 135 -2.05 20.46 0.99
C TYR A 135 -2.04 18.96 0.65
N GLY A 136 -1.44 18.57 -0.48
CA GLY A 136 -1.24 17.15 -0.82
C GLY A 136 -0.29 16.43 0.14
N LEU A 137 0.67 17.15 0.71
CA LEU A 137 1.68 16.63 1.62
C LEU A 137 1.16 16.51 3.06
N ARG A 138 0.15 17.30 3.47
CA ARG A 138 -0.59 17.08 4.72
C ARG A 138 -1.23 15.69 4.78
N LEU A 139 -1.74 15.19 3.65
CA LEU A 139 -2.31 13.83 3.56
C LEU A 139 -1.20 12.77 3.64
N GLY A 140 -0.06 13.00 2.98
CA GLY A 140 1.12 12.15 3.13
C GLY A 140 1.62 12.08 4.58
N ARG A 141 1.59 13.18 5.32
CA ARG A 141 1.89 13.22 6.75
C ARG A 141 0.89 12.40 7.58
N GLN A 142 -0.40 12.48 7.28
CA GLN A 142 -1.42 11.67 7.96
C GLN A 142 -1.25 10.17 7.66
N LEU A 143 -0.93 9.81 6.41
CA LEU A 143 -0.62 8.43 6.03
C LEU A 143 0.61 7.93 6.79
N ARG A 144 1.69 8.71 6.83
CA ARG A 144 2.91 8.40 7.58
C ARG A 144 2.57 8.10 9.05
N MET A 145 1.86 9.00 9.73
CA MET A 145 1.48 8.79 11.13
C MET A 145 0.65 7.52 11.34
N ARG A 146 -0.24 7.16 10.41
CA ARG A 146 -1.04 5.92 10.52
C ARG A 146 -0.20 4.66 10.28
N LEU A 147 0.73 4.70 9.34
CA LEU A 147 1.66 3.58 9.11
C LEU A 147 2.60 3.40 10.30
N GLU A 148 3.13 4.51 10.85
CA GLU A 148 3.94 4.51 12.08
C GLU A 148 3.14 3.98 13.28
N ALA A 149 1.91 4.48 13.51
CA ALA A 149 1.04 4.00 14.59
C ALA A 149 0.70 2.51 14.46
N GLY A 150 0.53 1.99 13.24
CA GLY A 150 0.35 0.57 12.99
C GLY A 150 1.55 -0.29 13.38
N LEU A 151 2.75 0.32 13.49
CA LEU A 151 3.99 -0.32 13.90
C LEU A 151 4.29 -0.17 15.41
N GLU A 152 3.49 0.58 16.19
CA GLU A 152 3.75 0.89 17.61
C GLU A 152 3.73 -0.32 18.56
N GLY A 153 3.49 -1.54 18.06
CA GLY A 153 3.84 -2.78 18.77
C GLY A 153 5.36 -3.01 18.90
N GLU A 154 6.18 -2.32 18.11
CA GLU A 154 7.65 -2.36 18.13
C GLU A 154 8.21 -1.01 18.62
N SER A 155 8.71 -1.00 19.86
CA SER A 155 9.21 0.18 20.60
C SER A 155 10.46 0.87 20.03
N LEU A 156 10.86 0.56 18.79
CA LEU A 156 12.14 0.98 18.19
C LEU A 156 12.04 2.23 17.29
N TRP A 157 10.83 2.66 16.91
CA TRP A 157 10.62 3.70 15.89
C TRP A 157 10.60 5.14 16.41
N GLN A 158 10.41 5.37 17.71
CA GLN A 158 10.27 6.72 18.29
C GLN A 158 11.53 7.62 18.18
N GLN A 159 12.63 7.15 17.57
CA GLN A 159 13.89 7.89 17.44
C GLN A 159 14.39 8.09 16.00
N ARG A 160 13.68 7.60 14.96
CA ARG A 160 14.16 7.69 13.57
C ARG A 160 13.34 8.67 12.74
N ASP A 161 14.03 9.52 11.98
CA ASP A 161 13.35 10.35 10.96
C ASP A 161 12.93 9.44 9.81
N ALA A 162 11.69 9.59 9.34
CA ALA A 162 11.07 8.69 8.37
C ALA A 162 10.46 9.48 7.22
N VAL A 163 10.36 8.83 6.06
CA VAL A 163 9.74 9.40 4.87
C VAL A 163 8.81 8.38 4.24
N VAL A 164 7.82 8.86 3.51
CA VAL A 164 6.98 8.03 2.64
C VAL A 164 7.40 8.25 1.21
N ILE A 165 7.74 7.18 0.51
CA ILE A 165 7.97 7.18 -0.93
C ILE A 165 6.73 6.64 -1.62
N THR A 166 6.16 7.45 -2.50
CA THR A 166 4.94 7.15 -3.25
C THR A 166 5.31 6.83 -4.69
N TYR A 167 4.78 5.74 -5.22
CA TYR A 167 4.89 5.34 -6.62
C TYR A 167 3.48 5.30 -7.21
N TRP A 168 3.27 6.01 -8.31
CA TRP A 168 1.98 6.06 -8.99
C TRP A 168 2.10 5.59 -10.44
N TRP A 169 1.06 4.89 -10.91
CA TRP A 169 0.90 4.42 -12.27
C TRP A 169 -0.49 4.84 -12.79
N ASP A 170 -0.56 5.51 -13.95
CA ASP A 170 -1.81 5.93 -14.64
C ASP A 170 -2.22 4.90 -15.71
#